data_AF-D8SCZ1-F1
#
_entry.id   AF-D8SCZ1-F1
#
_cell.length_a   1.000
_cell.length_b   1.000
_cell.length_c   1.000
_cell.angle_alpha   90.00
_cell.angle_beta   90.00
_cell.angle_gamma   90.00
#
_symmetry.space_group_name_H-M   'P 1'
#
loop_
_entity.id
_entity.type
_entity.pdbx_description
1 polymer ?
#
loop_
_entity_poly.entity_id
_entity_poly.type
_entity_poly.pdbx_seq_one_letter_code
_entity_poly.pdbx_strand_id
1 'polypeptide(L)'
;MVSESIKTDLKFKEQAPTHAKVVYTELTLALIKPDALKAGHDREIRYAMHAHGFVIVHEAYIKFTSVRAGIFYDHHRGKPWFQRLTRFMSSGPVHGFVLGKERAARSWNVVIGPTDPEQARKESPLSLRARFGRDILRNAVHGSFNAARARQEIKFIFPNVVMDPLPDPPKARITFDKTLKRTLIMGLTALCKAKPYSEPLKRWFARWLQEHNPNRPYIDGKRYVEVVIPD
;
A
#
# COMPACT_ATOMS: atom_id res chain seq x y z
N MET A 1 -42.16 -49.95 -35.72
CA MET A 1 -41.99 -48.68 -36.46
C MET A 1 -42.66 -47.56 -35.69
N VAL A 2 -41.92 -46.83 -34.87
CA VAL A 2 -42.09 -45.39 -34.63
C VAL A 2 -40.69 -44.89 -34.24
N SER A 3 -40.13 -44.01 -35.06
CA SER A 3 -38.78 -43.47 -34.94
C SER A 3 -38.76 -42.19 -34.10
N GLU A 4 -37.64 -42.01 -33.40
CA GLU A 4 -36.99 -40.74 -33.01
C GLU A 4 -37.67 -39.85 -31.95
N SER A 5 -37.34 -40.13 -30.69
CA SER A 5 -37.32 -39.12 -29.62
C SER A 5 -36.03 -38.29 -29.67
N ILE A 6 -36.19 -37.01 -29.98
CA ILE A 6 -35.61 -35.83 -29.32
C ILE A 6 -34.10 -35.92 -28.96
N LYS A 7 -33.25 -35.42 -29.86
CA LYS A 7 -31.96 -34.80 -29.50
C LYS A 7 -32.13 -33.29 -29.55
N THR A 8 -32.23 -32.64 -28.39
CA THR A 8 -32.17 -31.17 -28.31
C THR A 8 -30.75 -30.78 -27.92
N ASP A 9 -29.95 -30.38 -28.92
CA ASP A 9 -28.63 -29.78 -28.73
C ASP A 9 -28.79 -28.37 -28.13
N LEU A 10 -28.73 -28.26 -26.81
CA LEU A 10 -28.47 -26.99 -26.13
C LEU A 10 -26.99 -26.63 -26.30
N LYS A 11 -26.68 -25.95 -27.41
CA LYS A 11 -25.40 -25.25 -27.58
C LYS A 11 -25.39 -24.04 -26.65
N PHE A 12 -24.75 -24.18 -25.49
CA PHE A 12 -24.33 -23.02 -24.69
C PHE A 12 -23.29 -22.25 -25.50
N LYS A 13 -23.70 -21.13 -26.08
CA LYS A 13 -22.80 -20.14 -26.66
C LYS A 13 -22.10 -19.46 -25.48
N GLU A 14 -20.90 -19.90 -25.17
CA GLU A 14 -20.02 -19.22 -24.22
C GLU A 14 -19.62 -17.88 -24.84
N GLN A 15 -20.45 -16.86 -24.64
CA GLN A 15 -20.07 -15.49 -24.93
C GLN A 15 -19.08 -15.08 -23.85
N ALA A 16 -17.79 -15.08 -24.20
CA ALA A 16 -16.75 -14.47 -23.39
C ALA A 16 -17.21 -13.06 -22.98
N PRO A 17 -17.16 -12.70 -21.69
CA PRO A 17 -17.57 -11.38 -21.25
C PRO A 17 -16.77 -10.34 -22.03
N THR A 18 -17.47 -9.49 -22.78
CA THR A 18 -16.94 -8.28 -23.40
C THR A 18 -16.07 -7.59 -22.37
N HIS A 19 -14.76 -7.47 -22.63
CA HIS A 19 -13.79 -6.87 -21.73
C HIS A 19 -14.33 -5.54 -21.21
N ALA A 20 -14.88 -5.54 -19.99
CA ALA A 20 -15.14 -4.31 -19.27
C ALA A 20 -13.80 -3.59 -19.25
N LYS A 21 -13.74 -2.41 -19.85
CA LYS A 21 -12.53 -1.59 -19.90
C LYS A 21 -12.19 -1.28 -18.44
N VAL A 22 -11.30 -2.07 -17.84
CA VAL A 22 -10.85 -1.86 -16.46
C VAL A 22 -10.15 -0.51 -16.47
N VAL A 23 -10.83 0.51 -15.94
CA VAL A 23 -10.25 1.85 -15.81
C VAL A 23 -9.26 1.80 -14.66
N TYR A 24 -8.00 1.48 -14.98
CA TYR A 24 -6.91 1.52 -14.01
C TYR A 24 -6.70 2.96 -13.54
N THR A 25 -7.11 3.25 -12.31
CA THR A 25 -6.86 4.54 -11.68
C THR A 25 -5.53 4.46 -10.94
N GLU A 26 -4.57 5.32 -11.29
CA GLU A 26 -3.28 5.37 -10.59
C GLU A 26 -3.48 5.79 -9.13
N LEU A 27 -2.73 5.18 -8.21
CA LEU A 27 -2.72 5.53 -6.80
C LEU A 27 -1.41 6.24 -6.43
N THR A 28 -1.50 7.24 -5.57
CA THR A 28 -0.35 7.92 -4.96
C THR A 28 -0.49 8.01 -3.44
N LEU A 29 0.63 8.05 -2.72
CA LEU A 29 0.62 8.44 -1.32
C LEU A 29 0.64 9.96 -1.21
N ALA A 30 -0.20 10.49 -0.34
CA ALA A 30 -0.10 11.85 0.18
C ALA A 30 0.00 11.80 1.71
N LEU A 31 0.84 12.66 2.30
CA LEU A 31 0.87 12.83 3.75
C LEU A 31 0.71 14.31 4.10
N ILE A 32 -0.09 14.61 5.12
CA ILE A 32 -0.08 15.91 5.82
C ILE A 32 0.85 15.76 7.02
N LYS A 33 1.91 16.56 7.02
CA LYS A 33 3.01 16.50 7.98
C LYS A 33 2.62 17.10 9.35
N PRO A 34 3.40 16.85 10.42
CA PRO A 34 3.02 17.26 11.77
C PRO A 34 2.86 18.78 11.94
N ASP A 35 3.62 19.58 11.19
CA ASP A 35 3.54 21.05 11.19
C ASP A 35 2.19 21.55 10.70
N ALA A 36 1.71 21.02 9.56
CA ALA A 36 0.42 21.41 8.99
C ALA A 36 -0.77 20.94 9.82
N LEU A 37 -0.68 19.74 10.40
CA LEU A 37 -1.71 19.25 11.32
C LEU A 37 -1.79 20.10 12.59
N LYS A 38 -0.65 20.40 13.21
CA LYS A 38 -0.59 21.26 14.40
C LYS A 38 -1.13 22.66 14.14
N ALA A 39 -0.96 23.17 12.93
CA ALA A 39 -1.48 24.47 12.51
C ALA A 39 -2.95 24.45 12.06
N GLY A 40 -3.63 23.30 12.08
CA GLY A 40 -5.06 23.19 11.74
C GLY A 40 -5.37 23.16 10.23
N HIS A 41 -4.37 22.96 9.37
CA HIS A 41 -4.55 23.00 7.91
C HIS A 41 -5.11 21.69 7.30
N ASP A 42 -5.43 20.69 8.12
CA ASP A 42 -5.94 19.38 7.68
C ASP A 42 -7.15 19.49 6.75
N ARG A 43 -8.14 20.28 7.16
CA ARG A 43 -9.40 20.45 6.43
C ARG A 43 -9.19 21.11 5.06
N GLU A 44 -8.36 22.15 5.01
CA GLU A 44 -8.08 22.90 3.77
C GLU A 44 -7.27 22.07 2.77
N ILE A 45 -6.29 21.30 3.26
CA ILE A 45 -5.50 20.40 2.43
C ILE A 45 -6.38 19.25 1.89
N ARG A 46 -7.25 18.66 2.73
CA ARG A 46 -8.22 17.64 2.29
C ARG A 46 -9.19 18.21 1.25
N TYR A 47 -9.70 19.43 1.46
CA TYR A 47 -10.53 20.11 0.46
C TYR A 47 -9.78 20.27 -0.87
N ALA A 48 -8.50 20.66 -0.85
CA ALA A 48 -7.70 20.78 -2.05
C ALA A 48 -7.55 19.44 -2.81
N MET A 49 -7.48 18.30 -2.12
CA MET A 49 -7.48 16.98 -2.77
C MET A 49 -8.78 16.78 -3.57
N HIS A 50 -9.94 17.00 -2.95
CA HIS A 50 -11.24 16.86 -3.63
C HIS A 50 -11.43 17.88 -4.75
N ALA A 51 -11.08 19.15 -4.52
CA ALA A 51 -11.23 20.22 -5.50
C ALA A 51 -10.38 19.96 -6.77
N HIS A 52 -9.25 19.27 -6.64
CA HIS A 52 -8.43 18.85 -7.78
C HIS A 52 -8.83 17.47 -8.32
N GLY A 53 -9.99 16.93 -7.96
CA GLY A 53 -10.54 15.69 -8.51
C GLY A 53 -9.82 14.42 -8.09
N PHE A 54 -9.16 14.42 -6.92
CA PHE A 54 -8.67 13.18 -6.31
C PHE A 54 -9.79 12.49 -5.54
N VAL A 55 -9.82 11.17 -5.64
CA VAL A 55 -10.61 10.31 -4.77
C VAL A 55 -9.73 9.85 -3.60
N ILE A 56 -10.19 10.06 -2.37
CA ILE A 56 -9.54 9.49 -1.19
C ILE A 56 -10.01 8.04 -1.08
N VAL A 57 -9.11 7.11 -1.38
CA VAL A 57 -9.39 5.65 -1.35
C VAL A 57 -9.25 5.11 0.07
N HIS A 58 -8.27 5.64 0.80
CA HIS A 58 -7.99 5.25 2.17
C HIS A 58 -7.31 6.40 2.90
N GLU A 59 -7.56 6.55 4.20
CA GLU A 59 -6.89 7.53 5.05
C GLU A 59 -6.69 6.97 6.47
N ALA A 60 -5.62 7.39 7.13
CA ALA A 60 -5.41 7.11 8.55
C ALA A 60 -4.43 8.11 9.18
N TYR A 61 -4.59 8.35 10.48
CA TYR A 61 -3.54 8.98 11.28
C TYR A 61 -2.44 7.97 11.61
N ILE A 62 -1.20 8.39 11.38
CA ILE A 62 0.01 7.60 11.54
C ILE A 62 0.91 8.32 12.54
N LYS A 63 1.50 7.58 13.47
CA LYS A 63 2.57 8.06 14.34
C LYS A 63 3.85 7.33 14.00
N PHE A 64 4.82 8.04 13.42
CA PHE A 64 6.13 7.45 13.14
C PHE A 64 6.96 7.35 14.42
N THR A 65 7.64 6.23 14.61
CA THR A 65 8.87 6.20 15.40
C THR A 65 10.02 6.74 14.55
N SER A 66 11.08 7.24 15.16
CA SER A 66 12.28 7.71 14.44
C SER A 66 12.86 6.64 13.51
N VAL A 67 12.81 5.36 13.95
CA VAL A 67 13.25 4.20 13.16
C VAL A 67 12.35 4.01 11.94
N ARG A 68 11.02 4.00 12.12
CA ARG A 68 10.06 3.82 11.02
C ARG A 68 10.14 4.97 10.01
N ALA A 69 10.31 6.21 10.48
CA ALA A 69 10.56 7.36 9.60
C ALA A 69 11.89 7.21 8.83
N GLY A 70 12.93 6.69 9.48
CA GLY A 70 14.22 6.39 8.84
C GLY A 70 14.11 5.38 7.71
N ILE A 71 13.32 4.31 7.90
CA ILE A 71 13.06 3.32 6.85
C ILE A 71 12.25 3.93 5.71
N PHE A 72 11.22 4.73 6.01
CA PHE A 72 10.40 5.38 4.99
C PHE A 72 11.23 6.32 4.10
N TYR A 73 12.14 7.09 4.69
CA TYR A 73 13.00 8.04 3.97
C TYR A 73 14.38 7.46 3.60
N ASP A 74 14.56 6.14 3.58
CA ASP A 74 15.87 5.49 3.40
C ASP A 74 16.61 5.92 2.11
N HIS A 75 15.87 6.27 1.06
CA HIS A 75 16.42 6.82 -0.19
C HIS A 75 17.12 8.19 -0.02
N HIS A 76 16.97 8.85 1.13
CA HIS A 76 17.69 10.06 1.52
C HIS A 76 18.80 9.79 2.54
N ARG A 77 19.12 8.52 2.84
CA ARG A 77 20.22 8.16 3.74
C ARG A 77 21.54 8.80 3.27
N GLY A 78 22.32 9.28 4.22
CA GLY A 78 23.59 9.98 3.96
C GLY A 78 23.44 11.46 3.62
N LYS A 79 22.23 11.99 3.43
CA LYS A 79 22.03 13.45 3.26
C LYS A 79 22.17 14.17 4.61
N PRO A 80 22.77 15.37 4.67
CA PRO A 80 22.97 16.12 5.92
C PRO A 80 21.69 16.41 6.71
N TRP A 81 20.55 16.50 6.02
CA TRP A 81 19.24 16.76 6.62
C TRP A 81 18.45 15.50 6.98
N PHE A 82 18.93 14.30 6.65
CA PHE A 82 18.19 13.04 6.86
C PHE A 82 17.77 12.84 8.31
N GLN A 83 18.70 13.02 9.27
CA GLN A 83 18.37 12.86 10.69
C GLN A 83 17.36 13.90 11.20
N ARG A 84 17.40 15.13 10.66
CA ARG A 84 16.42 16.17 11.01
C ARG A 84 15.05 15.84 10.45
N LEU A 85 14.99 15.33 9.21
CA LEU A 85 13.77 14.88 8.56
C LEU A 85 13.11 13.74 9.34
N THR A 86 13.87 12.71 9.73
CA THR A 86 13.31 11.57 10.47
C THR A 86 12.78 11.99 11.83
N ARG A 87 13.55 12.79 12.60
CA ARG A 87 13.10 13.34 13.89
C ARG A 87 11.85 14.21 13.76
N PHE A 88 11.80 15.04 12.73
CA PHE A 88 10.64 15.89 12.47
C PHE A 88 9.39 15.07 12.15
N MET A 89 9.50 14.09 11.26
CA MET A 89 8.37 13.24 10.88
C MET A 89 7.88 12.34 12.01
N SER A 90 8.72 12.05 13.01
CA SER A 90 8.34 11.35 14.25
C SER A 90 7.92 12.27 15.40
N SER A 91 7.90 13.60 15.20
CA SER A 91 7.62 14.56 16.28
C SER A 91 6.13 14.70 16.64
N GLY A 92 5.24 14.15 15.83
CA GLY A 92 3.80 14.23 16.03
C GLY A 92 3.03 13.30 15.10
N PRO A 93 1.69 13.34 15.14
CA PRO A 93 0.86 12.62 14.18
C PRO A 93 1.08 13.12 12.76
N VAL A 94 0.86 12.24 11.79
CA VAL A 94 0.87 12.49 10.35
C VAL A 94 -0.44 11.96 9.80
N HIS A 95 -1.08 12.66 8.89
CA HIS A 95 -2.30 12.17 8.24
C HIS A 95 -1.94 11.61 6.87
N GLY A 96 -2.05 10.30 6.71
CA GLY A 96 -1.76 9.63 5.45
C GLY A 96 -3.01 9.39 4.63
N PHE A 97 -2.87 9.50 3.31
CA PHE A 97 -3.93 9.28 2.34
C PHE A 97 -3.42 8.46 1.16
N VAL A 98 -4.24 7.52 0.70
CA VAL A 98 -4.13 6.89 -0.61
C VAL A 98 -5.06 7.64 -1.55
N LEU A 99 -4.49 8.36 -2.51
CA LEU A 99 -5.26 9.16 -3.47
C LEU A 99 -5.32 8.45 -4.83
N GLY A 100 -6.51 8.34 -5.39
CA GLY A 100 -6.76 7.81 -6.73
C GLY A 100 -7.09 8.92 -7.72
N LYS A 101 -6.38 8.95 -8.86
CA LYS A 101 -6.64 9.82 -10.03
C LYS A 101 -5.85 9.32 -11.24
N GLU A 102 -6.23 9.72 -12.45
CA GLU A 102 -5.33 9.61 -13.59
C GLU A 102 -4.01 10.37 -13.33
N ARG A 103 -2.86 9.70 -13.56
CA ARG A 103 -1.52 10.24 -13.29
C ARG A 103 -1.38 10.77 -11.86
N ALA A 104 -1.95 10.07 -10.88
CA ALA A 104 -2.12 10.56 -9.52
C ALA A 104 -0.85 11.13 -8.89
N ALA A 105 0.29 10.44 -9.00
CA ALA A 105 1.54 10.93 -8.41
C ALA A 105 1.97 12.26 -9.05
N ARG A 106 1.94 12.35 -10.38
CA ARG A 106 2.29 13.58 -11.11
C ARG A 106 1.32 14.71 -10.78
N SER A 107 0.03 14.43 -10.85
CA SER A 107 -1.04 15.39 -10.55
C SER A 107 -0.92 15.92 -9.12
N TRP A 108 -0.59 15.06 -8.14
CA TRP A 108 -0.47 15.47 -6.75
C TRP A 108 0.76 16.36 -6.53
N ASN A 109 1.88 16.04 -7.20
CA ASN A 109 3.09 16.88 -7.16
C ASN A 109 2.85 18.29 -7.73
N VAL A 110 1.98 18.43 -8.74
CA VAL A 110 1.56 19.75 -9.25
C VAL A 110 0.78 20.54 -8.18
N VAL A 111 -0.16 19.89 -7.48
CA VAL A 111 -0.98 20.54 -6.43
C VAL A 111 -0.12 20.98 -5.24
N ILE A 112 0.85 20.15 -4.82
CA ILE A 112 1.68 20.48 -3.67
C ILE A 112 2.81 21.46 -4.00
N GLY A 113 3.26 21.53 -5.26
CA GLY A 113 4.31 22.44 -5.72
C GLY A 113 5.75 22.03 -5.35
N PRO A 114 6.75 22.86 -5.71
CA PRO A 114 8.17 22.63 -5.39
C PRO A 114 8.44 22.33 -3.92
N THR A 115 9.46 21.51 -3.64
CA THR A 115 9.77 21.05 -2.26
C THR A 115 10.12 22.21 -1.32
N ASP A 116 10.82 23.23 -1.82
CA ASP A 116 11.12 24.44 -1.09
C ASP A 116 9.92 25.40 -1.14
N PRO A 117 9.31 25.76 0.02
CA PRO A 117 8.22 26.73 0.07
C PRO A 117 8.55 28.10 -0.54
N GLU A 118 9.80 28.57 -0.47
CA GLU A 118 10.18 29.85 -1.09
C GLU A 118 10.13 29.76 -2.62
N GLN A 119 10.64 28.66 -3.18
CA GLN A 119 10.55 28.38 -4.60
C GLN A 119 9.08 28.20 -5.00
N ALA A 120 8.29 27.48 -4.20
CA ALA A 120 6.87 27.27 -4.44
C ALA A 120 6.10 28.60 -4.46
N ARG A 121 6.41 29.56 -3.57
CA ARG A 121 5.80 30.89 -3.59
C ARG A 121 6.10 31.68 -4.87
N LYS A 122 7.22 31.44 -5.53
CA LYS A 122 7.61 32.11 -6.79
C LYS A 122 7.00 31.42 -8.01
N GLU A 123 7.12 30.10 -8.08
CA GLU A 123 6.77 29.31 -9.28
C GLU A 123 5.31 28.83 -9.28
N SER A 124 4.71 28.62 -8.11
CA SER A 124 3.36 28.08 -7.96
C SER A 124 2.69 28.63 -6.69
N PRO A 125 2.36 29.94 -6.65
CA PRO A 125 1.93 30.63 -5.42
C PRO A 125 0.68 30.03 -4.76
N LEU A 126 -0.16 29.35 -5.53
CA LEU A 126 -1.39 28.70 -5.05
C LEU A 126 -1.18 27.26 -4.56
N SER A 127 0.02 26.72 -4.70
CA SER A 127 0.36 25.36 -4.26
C SER A 127 0.30 25.21 -2.74
N LEU A 128 0.09 23.98 -2.26
CA LEU A 128 -0.02 23.72 -0.82
C LEU A 128 1.28 24.06 -0.07
N ARG A 129 2.46 23.83 -0.67
CA ARG A 129 3.74 24.20 -0.05
C ARG A 129 3.96 25.71 -0.02
N ALA A 130 3.50 26.45 -1.02
CA ALA A 130 3.56 27.91 -1.01
C ALA A 130 2.72 28.50 0.12
N ARG A 131 1.50 27.97 0.30
CA ARG A 131 0.50 28.45 1.28
C ARG A 131 0.81 28.05 2.72
N PHE A 132 1.24 26.81 2.93
CA PHE A 132 1.33 26.21 4.28
C PHE A 132 2.77 25.86 4.70
N GLY A 133 3.72 25.88 3.77
CA GLY A 133 5.11 25.53 4.03
C GLY A 133 5.91 26.68 4.63
N ARG A 134 6.69 26.37 5.66
CA ARG A 134 7.61 27.31 6.34
C ARG A 134 9.03 27.19 5.83
N ASP A 135 9.54 25.96 5.75
CA ASP A 135 10.91 25.64 5.32
C ASP A 135 10.93 24.28 4.60
N ILE A 136 12.08 23.88 4.05
CA ILE A 136 12.24 22.62 3.28
C ILE A 136 11.83 21.38 4.09
N LEU A 137 12.07 21.36 5.41
CA LEU A 137 11.66 20.25 6.27
C LEU A 137 10.16 20.34 6.59
N ARG A 138 9.71 21.53 6.99
CA ARG A 138 8.34 21.91 7.37
C ARG A 138 7.58 22.52 6.20
N ASN A 139 7.44 21.73 5.14
CA ASN A 139 6.73 22.12 3.93
C ASN A 139 5.31 21.57 3.87
N ALA A 140 4.67 21.31 5.03
CA ALA A 140 3.28 20.87 5.18
C ALA A 140 2.87 19.49 4.61
N VAL A 141 3.34 19.10 3.42
CA VAL A 141 2.84 17.93 2.68
C VAL A 141 3.92 17.11 1.99
N HIS A 142 3.70 15.79 1.94
CA HIS A 142 4.49 14.82 1.16
C HIS A 142 3.67 14.31 -0.03
N GLY A 143 4.35 14.02 -1.13
CA GLY A 143 3.80 13.31 -2.28
C GLY A 143 4.85 12.35 -2.83
N SER A 144 4.40 11.16 -3.24
CA SER A 144 5.30 10.20 -3.89
C SER A 144 5.86 10.76 -5.19
N PHE A 145 7.14 10.52 -5.47
CA PHE A 145 7.81 11.05 -6.67
C PHE A 145 7.23 10.52 -7.99
N ASN A 146 6.84 9.23 -8.01
CA ASN A 146 6.24 8.58 -9.18
C ASN A 146 5.40 7.36 -8.74
N ALA A 147 4.70 6.74 -9.69
CA ALA A 147 3.83 5.58 -9.44
C ALA A 147 4.57 4.36 -8.84
N ALA A 148 5.86 4.16 -9.14
CA ALA A 148 6.62 3.05 -8.58
C ALA A 148 6.93 3.29 -7.08
N ARG A 149 7.35 4.51 -6.73
CA ARG A 149 7.55 4.93 -5.34
C ARG A 149 6.25 4.96 -4.57
N ALA A 150 5.16 5.45 -5.18
CA ALA A 150 3.83 5.42 -4.59
C ALA A 150 3.45 4.03 -4.11
N ARG A 151 3.64 2.99 -4.93
CA ARG A 151 3.33 1.61 -4.54
C ARG A 151 4.13 1.14 -3.32
N GLN A 152 5.43 1.46 -3.27
CA GLN A 152 6.28 1.10 -2.13
C GLN A 152 5.85 1.83 -0.86
N GLU A 153 5.62 3.14 -0.98
CA GLU A 153 5.24 4.01 0.13
C GLU A 153 3.83 3.65 0.67
N ILE A 154 2.85 3.41 -0.21
CA ILE A 154 1.51 2.95 0.16
C ILE A 154 1.61 1.60 0.88
N LYS A 155 2.35 0.62 0.35
CA LYS A 155 2.47 -0.69 1.00
C LYS A 155 3.13 -0.60 2.39
N PHE A 156 4.05 0.35 2.56
CA PHE A 156 4.73 0.58 3.83
C PHE A 156 3.82 1.23 4.88
N ILE A 157 2.97 2.17 4.47
CA ILE A 157 2.07 2.90 5.37
C ILE A 157 0.77 2.13 5.61
N PHE A 158 0.21 1.57 4.56
CA PHE A 158 -1.08 0.87 4.51
C PHE A 158 -0.91 -0.57 3.99
N PRO A 159 -0.35 -1.49 4.82
CA PRO A 159 0.00 -2.85 4.38
C PRO A 159 -1.20 -3.67 3.89
N ASN A 160 -2.41 -3.32 4.34
CA ASN A 160 -3.65 -4.01 4.00
C ASN A 160 -4.35 -3.44 2.77
N VAL A 161 -3.87 -2.32 2.21
CA VAL A 161 -4.43 -1.78 0.96
C VAL A 161 -3.99 -2.67 -0.21
N VAL A 162 -4.99 -3.20 -0.91
CA VAL A 162 -4.80 -3.92 -2.17
C VAL A 162 -4.63 -2.87 -3.27
N MET A 163 -3.51 -2.94 -3.99
CA MET A 163 -3.24 -2.06 -5.12
C MET A 163 -3.33 -2.84 -6.42
N ASP A 164 -4.18 -2.36 -7.33
CA ASP A 164 -4.33 -2.93 -8.67
C ASP A 164 -3.42 -2.24 -9.72
N PRO A 165 -3.05 -2.95 -10.80
CA PRO A 165 -3.35 -4.37 -11.01
C PRO A 165 -2.54 -5.26 -10.06
N LEU A 166 -3.15 -6.38 -9.67
CA LEU A 166 -2.39 -7.56 -9.23
C LEU A 166 -1.16 -7.75 -10.13
N PRO A 167 0.00 -8.13 -9.56
CA PRO A 167 1.23 -8.22 -10.33
C PRO A 167 1.01 -9.05 -11.61
N ASP A 168 1.51 -8.52 -12.73
CA ASP A 168 1.57 -9.20 -14.02
C ASP A 168 1.97 -10.68 -13.83
N PRO A 169 1.25 -11.68 -14.40
CA PRO A 169 1.47 -13.10 -14.10
C PRO A 169 2.93 -13.57 -14.08
N PRO A 170 3.84 -13.10 -14.97
CA PRO A 170 5.27 -13.40 -14.89
C PRO A 170 5.93 -12.84 -13.62
N LYS A 171 5.62 -11.60 -13.23
CA LYS A 171 6.12 -10.99 -11.98
C LYS A 171 5.54 -11.68 -10.75
N ALA A 172 4.25 -12.04 -10.79
CA ALA A 172 3.61 -12.81 -9.74
C ALA A 172 4.29 -14.16 -9.55
N ARG A 173 4.59 -14.86 -10.65
CA ARG A 173 5.31 -16.15 -10.65
C ARG A 173 6.72 -16.02 -10.09
N ILE A 174 7.50 -15.02 -10.50
CA ILE A 174 8.85 -14.78 -9.96
C ILE A 174 8.80 -14.51 -8.45
N THR A 175 7.88 -13.66 -7.99
CA THR A 175 7.74 -13.36 -6.56
C THR A 175 7.30 -14.60 -5.79
N PHE A 176 6.32 -15.35 -6.31
CA PHE A 176 5.87 -16.62 -5.73
C PHE A 176 7.03 -17.61 -5.60
N ASP A 177 7.82 -17.79 -6.66
CA ASP A 177 8.96 -18.70 -6.70
C ASP A 177 10.04 -18.30 -5.67
N LYS A 178 10.32 -17.00 -5.52
CA LYS A 178 11.33 -16.49 -4.58
C LYS A 178 10.91 -16.51 -3.11
N THR A 179 9.61 -16.41 -2.83
CA THR A 179 9.13 -16.18 -1.46
C THR A 179 8.37 -17.37 -0.89
N LEU A 180 7.33 -17.82 -1.59
CA LEU A 180 6.30 -18.67 -1.01
C LEU A 180 6.38 -20.13 -1.46
N LYS A 181 6.95 -20.38 -2.66
CA LYS A 181 7.00 -21.70 -3.30
C LYS A 181 7.57 -22.78 -2.38
N ARG A 182 8.72 -22.52 -1.76
CA ARG A 182 9.39 -23.50 -0.89
C ARG A 182 8.49 -23.91 0.28
N THR A 183 7.97 -22.94 1.02
CA THR A 183 7.12 -23.18 2.20
C THR A 183 5.83 -23.89 1.82
N LEU A 184 5.20 -23.52 0.70
CA LEU A 184 4.00 -24.20 0.22
C LEU A 184 4.26 -25.65 -0.18
N ILE A 185 5.34 -25.92 -0.94
CA ILE A 185 5.69 -27.30 -1.32
C ILE A 185 5.92 -28.15 -0.08
N MET A 186 6.68 -27.64 0.91
CA MET A 186 6.94 -28.36 2.15
C MET A 186 5.64 -28.66 2.91
N GLY A 187 4.76 -27.66 3.03
CA GLY A 187 3.52 -27.85 3.78
C GLY A 187 2.50 -28.74 3.06
N LEU A 188 2.39 -28.65 1.73
CA LEU A 188 1.54 -29.54 0.94
C LEU A 188 2.05 -30.98 1.02
N THR A 189 3.38 -31.16 0.97
CA THR A 189 4.01 -32.46 1.19
C THR A 189 3.68 -32.99 2.59
N ALA A 190 3.74 -32.13 3.62
CA ALA A 190 3.40 -32.51 4.98
C ALA A 190 1.92 -32.87 5.13
N LEU A 191 1.02 -32.12 4.49
CA LEU A 191 -0.42 -32.40 4.47
C LEU A 191 -0.71 -33.77 3.84
N CYS A 192 -0.08 -34.07 2.69
CA CYS A 192 -0.22 -35.36 2.01
C CYS A 192 0.31 -36.54 2.83
N LYS A 193 1.33 -36.31 3.68
CA LYS A 193 1.87 -37.32 4.60
C LYS A 193 0.98 -37.52 5.82
N ALA A 194 0.51 -36.43 6.43
CA ALA A 194 -0.25 -36.46 7.67
C ALA A 194 -1.68 -36.97 7.46
N LYS A 195 -2.30 -36.69 6.30
CA LYS A 195 -3.69 -37.04 5.96
C LYS A 195 -4.65 -36.85 7.14
N PRO A 196 -4.76 -35.62 7.69
CA PRO A 196 -5.55 -35.38 8.89
C PRO A 196 -7.04 -35.58 8.58
N TYR A 197 -7.64 -36.63 9.16
CA TYR A 197 -9.08 -36.92 9.02
C TYR A 197 -9.93 -36.25 10.11
N SER A 198 -9.30 -35.86 11.23
CA SER A 198 -9.96 -35.25 12.39
C SER A 198 -10.20 -33.74 12.26
N GLU A 199 -9.72 -33.09 11.20
CA GLU A 199 -9.98 -31.67 10.95
C GLU A 199 -9.98 -31.32 9.46
N PRO A 200 -10.58 -30.18 9.05
CA PRO A 200 -10.53 -29.73 7.66
C PRO A 200 -9.10 -29.44 7.18
N LEU A 201 -8.73 -29.96 6.01
CA LEU A 201 -7.39 -29.81 5.41
C LEU A 201 -6.91 -28.34 5.35
N LYS A 202 -7.82 -27.41 5.01
CA LYS A 202 -7.52 -25.97 4.97
C LYS A 202 -7.09 -25.40 6.32
N ARG A 203 -7.68 -25.88 7.42
CA ARG A 203 -7.38 -25.44 8.79
C ARG A 203 -6.05 -26.03 9.25
N TRP A 204 -5.83 -27.32 9.01
CA TRP A 204 -4.54 -27.96 9.28
C TRP A 204 -3.41 -27.25 8.54
N PHE A 205 -3.59 -27.03 7.24
CA PHE A 205 -2.57 -26.43 6.38
C PHE A 205 -2.30 -24.96 6.74
N ALA A 206 -3.33 -24.19 7.08
CA ALA A 206 -3.15 -22.82 7.57
C ALA A 206 -2.30 -22.77 8.86
N ARG A 207 -2.59 -23.64 9.84
CA ARG A 207 -1.78 -23.75 11.06
C ARG A 207 -0.34 -24.17 10.76
N TRP A 208 -0.17 -25.18 9.90
CA TRP A 208 1.16 -25.63 9.48
C TRP A 208 1.97 -24.48 8.88
N LEU A 209 1.37 -23.69 7.99
CA LEU A 209 2.02 -22.52 7.38
C LEU A 209 2.38 -21.44 8.41
N GLN A 210 1.54 -21.20 9.40
CA GLN A 210 1.82 -20.25 10.49
C GLN A 210 2.99 -20.71 11.38
N GLU A 211 3.07 -22.01 11.66
CA GLU A 211 4.14 -22.62 12.46
C GLU A 211 5.48 -22.66 11.70
N HIS A 212 5.43 -22.76 10.38
CA HIS A 212 6.59 -22.91 9.49
C HIS A 212 6.85 -21.67 8.62
N ASN A 213 6.37 -20.51 9.05
CA ASN A 213 6.59 -19.25 8.33
C ASN A 213 8.06 -18.81 8.46
N PRO A 214 8.84 -18.77 7.36
CA PRO A 214 10.27 -18.43 7.40
C PRO A 214 10.52 -16.96 7.79
N ASN A 215 9.50 -16.10 7.72
CA ASN A 215 9.59 -14.69 8.08
C ASN A 215 9.17 -14.42 9.54
N ARG A 216 8.84 -15.47 10.32
CA ARG A 216 8.53 -15.32 11.74
C ARG A 216 9.84 -15.21 12.53
N PRO A 217 10.06 -14.13 13.30
CA PRO A 217 11.30 -13.96 14.07
C PRO A 217 11.40 -14.99 15.20
N TYR A 218 12.63 -15.43 15.49
CA TYR A 218 12.97 -16.26 16.65
C TYR A 218 13.63 -15.35 17.70
N ILE A 219 13.15 -15.38 18.95
CA ILE A 219 13.83 -14.75 20.09
C ILE A 219 14.05 -15.86 21.12
N ASP A 220 15.31 -16.04 21.53
CA ASP A 220 15.74 -16.97 22.58
C ASP A 220 15.28 -18.44 22.38
N GLY A 221 15.40 -18.95 21.14
CA GLY A 221 15.15 -20.36 20.83
C GLY A 221 13.68 -20.80 20.89
N LYS A 222 12.73 -19.92 21.24
CA LYS A 222 11.30 -20.23 21.33
C LYS A 222 10.50 -19.50 20.24
N ARG A 223 9.59 -20.21 19.57
CA ARG A 223 8.67 -19.65 18.58
C ARG A 223 7.59 -18.83 19.31
N TYR A 224 7.42 -17.55 18.96
CA TYR A 224 6.34 -16.72 19.51
C TYR A 224 4.98 -17.32 19.13
N VAL A 225 4.02 -17.35 20.05
CA VAL A 225 2.57 -17.40 19.75
C VAL A 225 2.09 -15.98 19.99
N GLU A 226 1.26 -15.41 19.10
CA GLU A 226 0.64 -14.11 19.40
C GLU A 226 -0.04 -14.21 20.77
N VAL A 227 0.42 -13.40 21.71
CA VAL A 227 -0.31 -13.18 22.95
C VAL A 227 -1.55 -12.41 22.54
N VAL A 228 -2.66 -13.13 22.42
CA VAL A 228 -3.99 -12.52 22.39
C VAL A 228 -4.13 -11.84 23.75
N ILE A 229 -3.97 -10.53 23.78
CA ILE A 229 -4.37 -9.72 24.92
C ILE A 229 -5.91 -9.66 24.81
N PRO A 230 -6.67 -10.30 25.71
CA PRO A 230 -8.11 -10.10 25.73
C PRO A 230 -8.40 -8.64 26.11
N ASP A 231 -9.46 -8.10 25.50
CA ASP A 231 -9.94 -6.71 25.69
C ASP A 231 -10.02 -6.27 27.16
#